data_AF-D5FIJ4-F1
#
_entry.id   AF-D5FIJ4-F1
#
_cell.length_a   1.000
_cell.length_b   1.000
_cell.length_c   1.000
_cell.angle_alpha   90.00
_cell.angle_beta   90.00
_cell.angle_gamma   90.00
#
_symmetry.space_group_name_H-M   'P 1'
#
loop_
_entity.id
_entity.type
_entity.pdbx_description
1 polymer ?
#
loop_
_entity_poly.entity_id
_entity_poly.type
_entity_poly.pdbx_seq_one_letter_code
_entity_poly.pdbx_strand_id
1 'polypeptide(L)' 'EHVQYVERHITNGEETVRFDSNVGVYEAVTELGRQDADYWNSQKDYLEDRRAAVDTFCRHNYEGS' A
#
# COMPACT_ATOMS: atom_id res chain seq x y z
N GLU A 1 -4.84 -9.30 17.16
CA GLU A 1 -5.05 -8.02 16.45
C GLU A 1 -4.59 -8.22 15.01
N HIS A 2 -5.44 -7.96 14.01
CA HIS A 2 -5.02 -8.00 12.60
C HIS A 2 -4.65 -6.57 12.23
N VAL A 3 -3.37 -6.27 12.18
CA VAL A 3 -2.94 -4.94 11.76
C VAL A 3 -2.89 -4.90 10.24
N GLN A 4 -3.52 -3.89 9.68
CA GLN A 4 -3.62 -3.68 8.24
C GLN A 4 -2.82 -2.45 7.88
N TYR A 5 -1.91 -2.59 6.92
CA TYR A 5 -1.22 -1.47 6.31
C TYR A 5 -2.02 -0.98 5.10
N VAL A 6 -2.34 0.31 5.08
CA VAL A 6 -3.03 0.98 3.97
C VAL A 6 -2.24 2.21 3.57
N GLU A 7 -1.84 2.27 2.30
CA GLU A 7 -1.21 3.45 1.68
C GLU A 7 -2.18 4.06 0.68
N ARG A 8 -2.32 5.39 0.69
CA ARG A 8 -3.23 6.13 -0.20
C ARG A 8 -2.46 7.23 -0.91
N HIS A 9 -2.58 7.27 -2.22
CA HIS A 9 -2.05 8.33 -3.06
C HIS A 9 -3.20 9.28 -3.41
N ILE A 10 -3.03 10.54 -3.01
CA ILE A 10 -4.05 11.59 -3.17
C ILE A 10 -3.50 12.65 -4.10
N THR A 11 -4.19 12.88 -5.22
CA THR A 11 -3.85 13.92 -6.21
C THR A 11 -5.03 14.89 -6.30
N ASN A 12 -4.76 16.19 -6.16
CA ASN A 12 -5.79 17.24 -6.18
C ASN A 12 -6.95 17.01 -5.20
N GLY A 13 -6.68 16.36 -4.06
CA GLY A 13 -7.69 16.04 -3.04
C GLY A 13 -8.50 14.78 -3.32
N GLU A 14 -8.29 14.12 -4.45
CA GLU A 14 -8.91 12.85 -4.81
C GLU A 14 -7.93 11.69 -4.61
N GLU A 15 -8.38 10.59 -4.02
CA GLU A 15 -7.59 9.37 -3.94
C GLU A 15 -7.54 8.70 -5.32
N THR A 16 -6.33 8.55 -5.87
CA THR A 16 -6.13 7.99 -7.21
C THR A 16 -5.65 6.54 -7.15
N VAL A 17 -4.85 6.17 -6.14
CA VAL A 17 -4.32 4.81 -5.96
C VAL A 17 -4.29 4.41 -4.50
N ARG A 18 -4.56 3.14 -4.21
CA ARG A 18 -4.50 2.55 -2.87
C ARG A 18 -3.66 1.28 -2.87
N PHE A 19 -2.85 1.07 -1.84
CA PHE A 19 -2.34 -0.25 -1.49
C PHE A 19 -3.00 -0.71 -0.19
N ASP A 20 -3.51 -1.93 -0.18
CA ASP A 20 -4.01 -2.61 1.00
C ASP A 20 -3.21 -3.89 1.20
N SER A 21 -2.56 -4.03 2.34
CA SER A 21 -1.78 -5.23 2.66
C SER A 21 -2.58 -6.54 2.64
N ASN A 22 -3.90 -6.52 2.85
CA ASN A 22 -4.74 -7.70 2.71
C ASN A 22 -4.93 -8.12 1.24
N VAL A 23 -4.86 -7.15 0.33
CA VAL A 23 -4.97 -7.37 -1.13
C VAL A 23 -3.58 -7.64 -1.72
N GLY A 24 -2.56 -6.95 -1.22
CA GLY A 24 -1.16 -7.12 -1.59
C GLY A 24 -0.79 -6.53 -2.95
N VAL A 25 -1.63 -5.67 -3.53
CA VAL A 25 -1.38 -4.94 -4.79
C VAL A 25 -1.86 -3.50 -4.70
N TYR A 26 -1.33 -2.64 -5.56
CA TYR A 26 -1.86 -1.30 -5.77
C TYR A 26 -3.10 -1.37 -6.66
N GLU A 27 -4.19 -0.75 -6.21
CA GLU A 27 -5.45 -0.64 -6.92
C GLU A 27 -5.68 0.82 -7.31
N ALA A 28 -6.01 1.04 -8.57
CA ALA A 28 -6.44 2.35 -9.04
C ALA A 28 -7.87 2.63 -8.53
N VAL A 29 -8.02 3.69 -7.75
CA VAL A 29 -9.33 4.16 -7.26
C VAL A 29 -10.05 4.96 -8.34
N THR A 30 -9.27 5.63 -9.21
CA THR A 30 -9.76 6.38 -10.36
C THR A 30 -8.98 5.99 -11.60
N GLU A 31 -9.52 6.28 -12.79
CA GLU A 31 -8.85 5.94 -14.06
C GLU A 31 -7.46 6.60 -14.20
N LEU A 32 -7.27 7.76 -13.57
CA LEU A 32 -5.98 8.46 -13.53
C LEU A 32 -4.90 7.65 -12.81
N GLY A 33 -5.28 6.88 -11.79
CA GLY A 33 -4.36 6.05 -11.02
C GLY A 33 -4.01 4.72 -11.70
N ARG A 34 -4.63 4.36 -12.83
CA ARG A 34 -4.41 3.07 -13.51
C ARG A 34 -2.94 2.91 -13.91
N GLN A 35 -2.34 3.93 -14.51
CA GLN A 35 -0.95 3.87 -14.95
C GLN A 35 0.01 3.74 -13.77
N ASP A 36 -0.25 4.46 -12.68
CA ASP A 36 0.57 4.41 -11.47
C ASP A 36 0.45 3.05 -10.77
N ALA A 37 -0.77 2.51 -10.66
CA ALA A 37 -1.02 1.19 -10.09
C ALA A 37 -0.33 0.09 -10.91
N ASP A 38 -0.45 0.10 -12.24
CA ASP A 38 0.21 -0.86 -13.12
C ASP A 38 1.74 -0.76 -13.02
N TYR A 39 2.27 0.47 -12.99
CA TYR A 39 3.70 0.70 -12.81
C TYR A 39 4.20 0.14 -11.48
N TRP A 40 3.55 0.44 -10.36
CA TRP A 40 3.98 -0.07 -9.04
C TRP A 40 3.79 -1.57 -8.90
N ASN A 41 2.73 -2.14 -9.48
CA ASN A 41 2.53 -3.59 -9.50
C ASN A 41 3.56 -4.32 -10.38
N SER A 42 4.16 -3.64 -11.36
CA SER A 42 5.26 -4.20 -12.17
C SER A 42 6.60 -4.25 -11.41
N GLN A 43 6.77 -3.43 -10.37
CA GLN A 43 7.98 -3.33 -9.56
C GLN A 43 7.94 -4.35 -8.40
N LYS A 44 8.38 -5.58 -8.67
CA LYS A 44 8.29 -6.71 -7.70
C LYS A 44 8.92 -6.41 -6.35
N ASP A 45 10.16 -5.91 -6.33
CA ASP A 45 10.89 -5.66 -5.07
C ASP A 45 10.15 -4.62 -4.21
N TYR A 46 9.63 -3.58 -4.85
CA TYR A 46 8.83 -2.55 -4.18
C TYR A 46 7.53 -3.11 -3.63
N LEU A 47 6.84 -3.95 -4.39
CA LEU A 47 5.59 -4.56 -3.97
C LEU A 47 5.77 -5.54 -2.81
N GLU A 48 6.87 -6.29 -2.80
CA GLU A 48 7.21 -7.21 -1.70
C GLU A 48 7.55 -6.46 -0.41
N ASP A 49 8.28 -5.34 -0.49
CA ASP A 49 8.55 -4.49 0.68
C ASP A 49 7.27 -3.96 1.32
N ARG A 50 6.29 -3.51 0.50
CA ARG A 50 5.00 -3.02 0.99
C ARG A 50 4.12 -4.12 1.59
N ARG A 51 4.19 -5.35 1.06
CA ARG A 51 3.54 -6.52 1.67
C ARG A 51 4.14 -6.86 3.03
N ALA A 52 5.47 -6.77 3.15
CA ALA A 52 6.18 -7.02 4.40
C ALA A 52 6.00 -5.90 5.43
N ALA A 53 5.56 -4.70 5.02
CA ALA A 53 5.38 -3.56 5.92
C ALA A 53 4.41 -3.83 7.08
N VAL A 54 3.43 -4.74 6.93
CA VAL A 54 2.56 -5.17 8.05
C VAL A 54 3.37 -5.81 9.17
N ASP A 55 4.37 -6.62 8.84
CA ASP A 55 5.23 -7.26 9.83
C ASP A 55 6.17 -6.24 10.49
N THR A 56 6.69 -5.28 9.73
CA THR A 56 7.73 -4.34 10.18
C THR A 56 7.17 -3.16 10.97
N PHE A 57 6.08 -2.53 10.52
CA PHE A 57 5.54 -1.33 11.17
C PHE A 57 4.74 -1.66 12.44
N CYS A 58 4.17 -2.86 12.53
CA CYS A 58 3.23 -3.20 13.60
C CYS A 58 3.90 -3.89 14.78
N ARG A 59 4.85 -4.81 14.55
CA ARG A 59 5.60 -5.44 15.66
C ARG A 59 6.53 -4.46 16.36
N HIS A 60 7.18 -3.55 15.64
CA HIS A 60 8.11 -2.60 16.28
C HIS A 60 7.44 -1.43 17.00
N ASN A 61 6.16 -1.14 16.75
CA ASN A 61 5.44 -0.09 17.49
C ASN A 61 4.64 -0.63 18.68
N TYR A 62 4.22 -1.90 18.69
CA TYR A 62 3.44 -2.48 19.79
C TYR A 62 4.25 -3.18 20.89
N GLU A 63 5.56 -3.41 20.70
CA GLU A 63 6.43 -3.94 21.78
C GLU A 63 7.17 -2.82 22.55
N GLY A 64 6.89 -1.55 22.24
CA GLY A 64 7.55 -0.37 22.81
C GLY A 64 6.64 0.60 23.57
N SER A 65 5.40 0.22 23.90
CA SER A 65 4.48 0.99 24.75
C SER A 65 4.12 0.27 26.03
#